data_AF-A0A937XRT5-F1
#
_entry.id   AF-A0A937XRT5-F1
#
_cell.length_a   1.000
_cell.length_b   1.000
_cell.length_c   1.000
_cell.angle_alpha   90.00
_cell.angle_beta   90.00
_cell.angle_gamma   90.00
#
_symmetry.space_group_name_H-M   'P 1'
#
loop_
_entity.id
_entity.type
_entity.pdbx_description
1 polymer ?
#
loop_
_entity_poly.entity_id
_entity_poly.type
_entity_poly.pdbx_seq_one_letter_code
_entity_poly.pdbx_strand_id
1 'polypeptide(L)'
;PSTAQKVYAYIRNGGLILFDTQDQQTTGMSFGEAADSSTRALQRLLGRLNLAPLVPVPVDHVLTRSFYLLPDFPGRWTGGRVWVEDKPASQGESVSAVVVGAHDWAGAWAMDEQGRPQFPVVPGGEKQREVAYRFGVNIVMYALTGNYKLDQVHMRFIMERLDR
;
A
#
# COMPACT_ATOMS: atom_id res chain seq x y z
N PRO A 1 12.42 -21.69 -13.33
CA PRO A 1 11.13 -21.20 -12.79
C PRO A 1 10.48 -20.15 -13.70
N SER A 2 9.16 -20.24 -13.91
CA SER A 2 8.39 -19.20 -14.63
C SER A 2 8.35 -17.89 -13.83
N THR A 3 8.07 -16.76 -14.48
CA THR A 3 7.94 -15.45 -13.80
C THR A 3 6.93 -15.50 -12.66
N ALA A 4 5.78 -16.16 -12.88
CA ALA A 4 4.75 -16.33 -11.85
C ALA A 4 5.27 -17.08 -10.62
N GLN A 5 6.08 -18.14 -10.81
CA GLN A 5 6.67 -18.88 -9.69
C GLN A 5 7.65 -18.02 -8.88
N LYS A 6 8.42 -17.14 -9.54
CA LYS A 6 9.35 -16.23 -8.85
C LYS A 6 8.61 -15.18 -8.03
N VAL A 7 7.56 -14.58 -8.60
CA VAL A 7 6.70 -13.61 -7.90
C VAL A 7 6.00 -14.27 -6.71
N TYR A 8 5.49 -15.48 -6.91
CA TYR A 8 4.87 -16.26 -5.85
C TYR A 8 5.85 -16.57 -4.71
N ALA A 9 7.07 -16.99 -5.04
CA ALA A 9 8.11 -17.25 -4.06
C ALA A 9 8.52 -15.97 -3.31
N TYR A 10 8.60 -14.81 -4.00
CA TYR A 10 8.88 -13.52 -3.36
C TYR A 10 7.82 -13.17 -2.31
N ILE A 11 6.55 -13.24 -2.68
CA ILE A 11 5.41 -12.96 -1.78
C ILE A 11 5.38 -13.94 -0.60
N ARG A 12 5.53 -15.25 -0.85
CA ARG A 12 5.56 -16.27 0.22
C ARG A 12 6.68 -16.06 1.23
N ASN A 13 7.78 -15.43 0.83
CA ASN A 13 8.92 -15.14 1.71
C ASN A 13 8.85 -13.74 2.35
N GLY A 14 7.66 -13.13 2.42
CA GLY A 14 7.44 -11.84 3.08
C GLY A 14 7.65 -10.62 2.19
N GLY A 15 7.82 -10.81 0.88
CA GLY A 15 7.91 -9.72 -0.07
C GLY A 15 6.58 -8.97 -0.25
N LEU A 16 6.66 -7.66 -0.45
CA LEU A 16 5.51 -6.79 -0.75
C LEU A 16 5.60 -6.26 -2.17
N ILE A 17 4.46 -6.23 -2.86
CA ILE A 17 4.32 -5.62 -4.19
C ILE A 17 3.28 -4.50 -4.11
N LEU A 18 3.70 -3.30 -4.48
CA LEU A 18 2.82 -2.15 -4.70
C LEU A 18 2.51 -2.06 -6.20
N PHE A 19 1.24 -2.15 -6.55
CA PHE A 19 0.74 -1.87 -7.90
C PHE A 19 0.18 -0.45 -7.93
N ASP A 20 0.89 0.43 -8.63
CA ASP A 20 0.49 1.81 -8.90
C ASP A 20 0.05 1.92 -10.37
N THR A 21 -1.25 1.83 -10.62
CA THR A 21 -1.79 1.70 -12.00
C THR A 21 -1.97 3.05 -12.71
N GLN A 22 -1.88 4.16 -11.97
CA GLN A 22 -1.91 5.54 -12.49
C GLN A 22 -3.18 5.93 -13.29
N ASP A 23 -4.24 5.13 -13.24
CA ASP A 23 -5.47 5.26 -14.04
C ASP A 23 -6.62 5.99 -13.30
N GLN A 24 -6.34 6.61 -12.14
CA GLN A 24 -7.37 7.29 -11.34
C GLN A 24 -8.07 8.42 -12.10
N GLN A 25 -7.35 9.16 -12.95
CA GLN A 25 -7.90 10.29 -13.69
C GLN A 25 -8.70 9.87 -14.93
N THR A 26 -8.41 8.71 -15.51
CA THR A 26 -9.01 8.28 -16.79
C THR A 26 -10.29 7.49 -16.57
N THR A 27 -10.19 6.40 -15.83
CA THR A 27 -11.27 5.42 -15.66
C THR A 27 -11.64 5.27 -14.20
N GLY A 28 -10.71 5.58 -13.28
CA GLY A 28 -10.83 5.20 -11.88
C GLY A 28 -10.65 3.70 -11.72
N MET A 29 -10.04 3.27 -10.61
CA MET A 29 -9.87 1.84 -10.35
C MET A 29 -11.09 1.23 -9.65
N SER A 30 -11.62 0.17 -10.24
CA SER A 30 -12.67 -0.66 -9.64
C SER A 30 -12.37 -2.14 -9.86
N PHE A 31 -12.51 -2.97 -8.82
CA PHE A 31 -12.46 -4.43 -8.95
C PHE A 31 -13.86 -5.01 -9.20
N GLY A 32 -13.92 -6.15 -9.88
CA GLY A 32 -15.18 -6.88 -10.17
C GLY A 32 -15.70 -6.66 -11.60
N GLU A 33 -17.01 -6.71 -11.81
CA GLU A 33 -17.62 -6.59 -13.15
C GLU A 33 -17.39 -5.21 -13.79
N ALA A 34 -17.24 -4.17 -12.98
CA ALA A 34 -16.93 -2.81 -13.42
C ALA A 34 -15.43 -2.56 -13.68
N ALA A 35 -14.58 -3.59 -13.57
CA ALA A 35 -13.14 -3.45 -13.79
C ALA A 35 -12.83 -3.12 -15.25
N ASP A 36 -11.91 -2.19 -15.48
CA ASP A 36 -11.36 -1.91 -16.82
C ASP A 36 -10.35 -2.99 -17.28
N SER A 37 -9.78 -2.82 -18.47
CA SER A 37 -8.88 -3.81 -19.06
C SER A 37 -7.58 -3.99 -18.25
N SER A 38 -7.00 -2.90 -17.71
CA SER A 38 -5.83 -2.91 -16.84
C SER A 38 -6.14 -3.66 -15.53
N THR A 39 -7.25 -3.31 -14.87
CA THR A 39 -7.64 -3.96 -13.62
C THR A 39 -7.98 -5.44 -13.81
N ARG A 40 -8.64 -5.83 -14.92
CA ARG A 40 -8.86 -7.25 -15.27
C ARG A 40 -7.56 -8.00 -15.57
N ALA A 41 -6.58 -7.35 -16.19
CA ALA A 41 -5.26 -7.94 -16.40
C ALA A 41 -4.55 -8.17 -15.07
N LEU A 42 -4.61 -7.21 -14.15
CA LEU A 42 -4.10 -7.33 -12.79
C LEU A 42 -4.81 -8.48 -12.04
N GLN A 43 -6.13 -8.55 -12.06
CA GLN A 43 -6.89 -9.64 -11.44
C GLN A 43 -6.48 -11.01 -11.97
N ARG A 44 -6.29 -11.16 -13.29
CA ARG A 44 -5.80 -12.42 -13.88
C ARG A 44 -4.38 -12.76 -13.44
N LEU A 45 -3.52 -11.76 -13.27
CA LEU A 45 -2.17 -11.94 -12.76
C LEU A 45 -2.20 -12.39 -11.28
N LEU A 46 -2.96 -11.68 -10.45
CA LEU A 46 -3.11 -11.98 -9.03
C LEU A 46 -3.79 -13.33 -8.77
N GLY A 47 -4.77 -13.71 -9.60
CA GLY A 47 -5.43 -15.02 -9.52
C GLY A 47 -4.50 -16.21 -9.73
N ARG A 48 -3.35 -16.00 -10.39
CA ARG A 48 -2.30 -17.03 -10.53
C ARG A 48 -1.39 -17.14 -9.31
N LEU A 49 -1.44 -16.17 -8.40
CA LEU A 49 -0.58 -16.08 -7.23
C LEU A 49 -1.23 -16.68 -5.96
N ASN A 50 -2.43 -17.27 -6.06
CA ASN A 50 -3.14 -17.87 -4.92
C ASN A 50 -3.20 -16.94 -3.69
N LEU A 51 -3.57 -15.68 -3.93
CA LEU A 51 -3.71 -14.65 -2.91
C LEU A 51 -5.13 -14.65 -2.34
N ALA A 52 -5.28 -14.08 -1.14
CA ALA A 52 -6.61 -13.78 -0.62
C ALA A 52 -7.32 -12.74 -1.53
N PRO A 53 -8.67 -12.69 -1.51
CA PRO A 53 -9.41 -11.65 -2.23
C PRO A 53 -8.94 -10.25 -1.87
N LEU A 54 -9.01 -9.31 -2.80
CA LEU A 54 -8.70 -7.92 -2.52
C LEU A 54 -9.92 -7.18 -1.96
N VAL A 55 -9.71 -6.46 -0.87
CA VAL A 55 -10.69 -5.57 -0.22
C VAL A 55 -10.13 -4.15 -0.14
N PRO A 56 -10.98 -3.11 -0.09
CA PRO A 56 -10.52 -1.77 0.20
C PRO A 56 -9.80 -1.76 1.55
N VAL A 57 -8.73 -0.96 1.68
CA VAL A 57 -7.97 -0.85 2.93
C VAL A 57 -8.92 -0.49 4.09
N PRO A 58 -9.05 -1.36 5.11
CA PRO A 58 -9.83 -1.04 6.30
C PRO A 58 -9.27 0.19 7.04
N VAL A 59 -10.14 0.94 7.72
CA VAL A 59 -9.75 2.16 8.45
C VAL A 59 -8.70 1.86 9.53
N ASP A 60 -8.80 0.70 10.17
CA ASP A 60 -7.92 0.22 11.23
C ASP A 60 -6.74 -0.62 10.72
N HIS A 61 -6.54 -0.69 9.39
CA HIS A 61 -5.45 -1.46 8.79
C HIS A 61 -4.08 -0.89 9.18
N VAL A 62 -3.10 -1.75 9.43
CA VAL A 62 -1.76 -1.34 9.91
C VAL A 62 -1.10 -0.30 8.99
N LEU A 63 -1.32 -0.39 7.67
CA LEU A 63 -0.81 0.57 6.69
C LEU A 63 -1.18 2.05 6.98
N THR A 64 -2.33 2.31 7.61
CA THR A 64 -2.74 3.68 8.01
C THR A 64 -1.91 4.22 9.18
N ARG A 65 -1.14 3.37 9.85
CA ARG A 65 -0.36 3.69 11.06
C ARG A 65 1.05 3.08 11.10
N SER A 66 1.58 2.65 9.96
CA SER A 66 2.91 2.02 9.85
C SER A 66 4.06 2.97 10.23
N PHE A 67 3.94 4.27 9.98
CA PHE A 67 4.87 5.29 10.51
C PHE A 67 4.11 6.56 10.88
N TYR A 68 3.52 7.21 9.88
CA TYR A 68 2.56 8.28 10.02
C TYR A 68 1.14 7.74 10.22
N LEU A 69 0.30 8.53 10.89
CA LEU A 69 -1.14 8.32 10.92
C LEU A 69 -1.76 8.98 9.68
N LEU A 70 -2.26 8.16 8.76
CA LEU A 70 -2.77 8.58 7.46
C LEU A 70 -4.20 8.04 7.28
N PRO A 71 -5.22 8.91 7.24
CA PRO A 71 -6.61 8.49 7.02
C PRO A 71 -6.86 8.08 5.56
N ASP A 72 -6.04 8.58 4.63
CA ASP A 72 -6.09 8.31 3.20
C ASP A 72 -4.67 8.24 2.60
N PHE A 73 -4.60 7.83 1.33
CA PHE A 73 -3.34 7.55 0.64
C PHE A 73 -3.24 8.29 -0.71
N PRO A 74 -3.30 9.64 -0.71
CA PRO A 74 -3.24 10.40 -1.94
C PRO A 74 -1.88 10.24 -2.64
N GLY A 75 -1.91 10.30 -3.96
CA GLY A 75 -0.73 10.37 -4.83
C GLY A 75 -0.79 11.65 -5.66
N ARG A 76 -0.51 11.55 -6.96
CA ARG A 76 -0.79 12.64 -7.91
C ARG A 76 -2.28 12.96 -7.95
N TRP A 77 -3.11 11.95 -7.74
CA TRP A 77 -4.57 12.02 -7.69
C TRP A 77 -5.12 11.61 -6.31
N THR A 78 -6.36 12.01 -6.04
CA THR A 78 -7.13 11.67 -4.83
C THR A 78 -8.45 10.98 -5.19
N GLY A 79 -9.20 10.52 -4.17
CA GLY A 79 -10.58 10.02 -4.32
C GLY A 79 -10.71 8.57 -4.81
N GLY A 80 -9.60 7.85 -5.01
CA GLY A 80 -9.58 6.44 -5.35
C GLY A 80 -9.56 5.54 -4.11
N ARG A 81 -9.94 4.27 -4.28
CA ARG A 81 -9.74 3.26 -3.23
C ARG A 81 -8.35 2.64 -3.37
N VAL A 82 -7.71 2.40 -2.24
CA VAL A 82 -6.54 1.51 -2.15
C VAL A 82 -7.04 0.15 -1.69
N TRP A 83 -6.48 -0.90 -2.27
CA TRP A 83 -6.88 -2.28 -2.05
C TRP A 83 -5.73 -3.10 -1.49
N VAL A 84 -6.06 -4.03 -0.59
CA VAL A 84 -5.13 -4.96 0.06
C VAL A 84 -5.77 -6.34 0.12
N GLU A 85 -4.97 -7.35 0.39
CA GLU A 85 -5.48 -8.71 0.67
C GLU A 85 -6.39 -8.72 1.91
N ASP A 86 -7.52 -9.42 1.81
CA ASP A 86 -8.43 -9.69 2.93
C ASP A 86 -7.85 -10.77 3.84
N LYS A 87 -6.97 -10.34 4.76
CA LYS A 87 -6.36 -11.22 5.76
C LYS A 87 -6.86 -10.82 7.15
N PRO A 88 -7.50 -11.74 7.89
CA PRO A 88 -8.04 -11.43 9.21
C PRO A 88 -6.90 -11.17 10.20
N ALA A 89 -7.00 -10.07 10.95
CA ALA A 89 -6.02 -9.67 11.97
C ALA A 89 -5.80 -10.74 13.06
N SER A 90 -6.75 -11.66 13.24
CA SER A 90 -6.71 -12.75 14.22
C SER A 90 -5.70 -13.86 13.90
N GLN A 91 -5.07 -13.87 12.71
CA GLN A 91 -4.05 -14.86 12.35
C GLN A 91 -2.62 -14.48 12.78
N GLY A 92 -2.42 -13.45 13.62
CA GLY A 92 -1.08 -13.07 14.17
C GLY A 92 -0.04 -12.60 13.13
N GLU A 93 -0.43 -12.67 11.88
CA GLU A 93 0.26 -12.36 10.65
C GLU A 93 -0.85 -11.71 9.83
N SER A 94 -0.68 -10.57 9.20
CA SER A 94 0.12 -10.58 8.00
C SER A 94 0.24 -9.16 7.49
N VAL A 95 1.45 -8.81 7.10
CA VAL A 95 1.63 -7.81 6.06
C VAL A 95 0.89 -8.30 4.82
N SER A 96 -0.06 -7.52 4.31
CA SER A 96 -0.61 -7.69 2.98
C SER A 96 0.55 -7.59 2.00
N ALA A 97 0.83 -8.69 1.32
CA ALA A 97 1.91 -8.79 0.35
C ALA A 97 1.58 -8.04 -0.95
N VAL A 98 0.33 -7.66 -1.12
CA VAL A 98 -0.13 -6.85 -2.26
C VAL A 98 -0.88 -5.63 -1.76
N VAL A 99 -0.46 -4.46 -2.27
CA VAL A 99 -1.18 -3.18 -2.16
C VAL A 99 -1.43 -2.69 -3.57
N VAL A 100 -2.66 -2.26 -3.87
CA VAL A 100 -3.03 -1.76 -5.20
C VAL A 100 -3.72 -0.41 -5.08
N GLY A 101 -3.33 0.55 -5.92
CA GLY A 101 -4.10 1.76 -6.12
C GLY A 101 -3.75 2.46 -7.42
N ALA A 102 -4.54 3.48 -7.73
CA ALA A 102 -4.49 4.21 -9.00
C ALA A 102 -3.99 5.65 -8.85
N HIS A 103 -3.57 6.02 -7.64
CA HIS A 103 -3.32 7.42 -7.26
C HIS A 103 -2.10 8.05 -7.93
N ASP A 104 -1.28 7.25 -8.64
CA ASP A 104 -0.01 7.69 -9.22
C ASP A 104 0.92 8.26 -8.14
N TRP A 105 1.32 7.39 -7.23
CA TRP A 105 2.28 7.75 -6.18
C TRP A 105 3.67 7.95 -6.77
N ALA A 106 4.06 7.14 -7.76
CA ALA A 106 5.34 7.30 -8.44
C ALA A 106 5.48 8.71 -9.06
N GLY A 107 4.43 9.21 -9.73
CA GLY A 107 4.41 10.57 -10.25
C GLY A 107 4.43 11.65 -9.16
N ALA A 108 3.77 11.43 -8.02
CA ALA A 108 3.88 12.36 -6.89
C ALA A 108 5.29 12.39 -6.28
N TRP A 109 5.99 11.26 -6.30
CA TRP A 109 7.34 11.11 -5.75
C TRP A 109 8.46 11.55 -6.68
N ALA A 110 8.19 11.60 -7.99
CA ALA A 110 9.19 11.90 -9.00
C ALA A 110 9.79 13.30 -8.84
N MET A 111 11.12 13.37 -8.79
CA MET A 111 11.91 14.61 -8.75
C MET A 111 12.85 14.68 -9.95
N ASP A 112 13.11 15.89 -10.45
CA ASP A 112 14.16 16.14 -11.45
C ASP A 112 15.56 16.14 -10.81
N GLU A 113 16.60 16.32 -11.63
CA GLU A 113 18.00 16.35 -11.16
C GLU A 113 18.30 17.50 -10.19
N GLN A 114 17.45 18.55 -10.17
CA GLN A 114 17.57 19.68 -9.27
C GLN A 114 16.74 19.50 -7.99
N GLY A 115 16.13 18.32 -7.80
CA GLY A 115 15.31 18.00 -6.62
C GLY A 115 13.92 18.64 -6.64
N ARG A 116 13.45 19.11 -7.80
CA ARG A 116 12.13 19.72 -7.94
C ARG A 116 11.10 18.67 -8.37
N PRO A 117 9.86 18.72 -7.90
CA PRO A 117 8.84 17.77 -8.34
C PRO A 117 8.59 17.84 -9.85
N GLN A 118 8.57 16.68 -10.52
CA GLN A 118 8.37 16.63 -11.98
C GLN A 118 6.91 16.82 -12.39
N PHE A 119 5.97 16.40 -11.55
CA PHE A 119 4.55 16.42 -11.86
C PHE A 119 3.73 17.21 -10.81
N PRO A 120 2.68 17.93 -11.23
CA PRO A 120 1.75 18.55 -10.30
C PRO A 120 0.92 17.49 -9.60
N VAL A 121 0.57 17.72 -8.34
CA VAL A 121 -0.40 16.90 -7.61
C VAL A 121 -1.72 17.67 -7.49
N VAL A 122 -2.83 17.00 -7.77
CA VAL A 122 -4.15 17.63 -7.92
C VAL A 122 -5.17 16.88 -7.06
N PRO A 123 -6.07 17.59 -6.36
CA PRO A 123 -6.24 19.06 -6.32
C PRO A 123 -5.45 19.76 -5.18
N GLY A 124 -4.80 19.02 -4.29
CA GLY A 124 -4.33 19.54 -2.99
C GLY A 124 -2.94 20.16 -2.96
N GLY A 125 -2.24 20.27 -4.11
CA GLY A 125 -0.92 20.91 -4.20
C GLY A 125 0.13 20.31 -3.26
N GLU A 126 1.10 21.10 -2.82
CA GLU A 126 2.27 20.58 -2.07
C GLU A 126 1.90 19.89 -0.75
N LYS A 127 0.77 20.25 -0.10
CA LYS A 127 0.27 19.52 1.06
C LYS A 127 -0.14 18.07 0.71
N GLN A 128 -0.77 17.87 -0.44
CA GLN A 128 -1.08 16.53 -0.94
C GLN A 128 0.20 15.76 -1.26
N ARG A 129 1.20 16.42 -1.85
CA ARG A 129 2.50 15.80 -2.16
C ARG A 129 3.20 15.33 -0.90
N GLU A 130 3.17 16.15 0.15
CA GLU A 130 3.71 15.77 1.46
C GLU A 130 3.05 14.49 1.99
N VAL A 131 1.72 14.40 1.92
CA VAL A 131 1.00 13.19 2.33
C VAL A 131 1.36 11.99 1.44
N ALA A 132 1.55 12.20 0.14
CA ALA A 132 2.04 11.15 -0.76
C ALA A 132 3.44 10.65 -0.34
N TYR A 133 4.37 11.54 0.05
CA TYR A 133 5.67 11.12 0.58
C TYR A 133 5.52 10.33 1.89
N ARG A 134 4.64 10.79 2.79
CA ARG A 134 4.35 10.08 4.04
C ARG A 134 3.77 8.68 3.78
N PHE A 135 2.94 8.52 2.74
CA PHE A 135 2.47 7.21 2.32
C PHE A 135 3.61 6.30 1.84
N GLY A 136 4.56 6.84 1.05
CA GLY A 136 5.76 6.12 0.65
C GLY A 136 6.57 5.61 1.85
N VAL A 137 6.74 6.46 2.87
CA VAL A 137 7.39 6.06 4.14
C VAL A 137 6.57 4.97 4.85
N ASN A 138 5.24 5.09 4.93
CA ASN A 138 4.38 4.06 5.52
C ASN A 138 4.52 2.72 4.81
N ILE A 139 4.57 2.70 3.47
CA ILE A 139 4.75 1.47 2.68
C ILE A 139 6.11 0.82 2.96
N VAL A 140 7.19 1.61 2.97
CA VAL A 140 8.53 1.09 3.27
C VAL A 140 8.58 0.52 4.69
N MET A 141 8.06 1.25 5.67
CA MET A 141 8.01 0.78 7.05
C MET A 141 7.12 -0.46 7.20
N TYR A 142 5.98 -0.50 6.50
CA TYR A 142 5.09 -1.65 6.48
C TYR A 142 5.78 -2.90 5.91
N ALA A 143 6.51 -2.75 4.81
CA ALA A 143 7.24 -3.84 4.17
C ALA A 143 8.43 -4.34 5.02
N LEU A 144 9.16 -3.42 5.68
CA LEU A 144 10.40 -3.76 6.40
C LEU A 144 10.19 -4.20 7.84
N THR A 145 9.17 -3.68 8.52
CA THR A 145 8.96 -3.95 9.95
C THR A 145 7.85 -4.95 10.21
N GLY A 146 7.10 -5.29 9.16
CA GLY A 146 5.99 -6.22 9.23
C GLY A 146 5.04 -5.97 10.41
N ASN A 147 4.95 -6.95 11.30
CA ASN A 147 4.07 -6.91 12.48
C ASN A 147 4.69 -6.21 13.70
N TYR A 148 5.86 -5.57 13.62
CA TYR A 148 6.52 -4.89 14.76
C TYR A 148 5.60 -3.92 15.53
N LYS A 149 4.65 -3.26 14.86
CA LYS A 149 3.67 -2.37 15.50
C LYS A 149 2.44 -3.05 16.09
N LEU A 150 2.17 -4.29 15.71
CA LEU A 150 1.20 -5.17 16.38
C LEU A 150 1.86 -5.94 17.53
N ASP A 151 3.19 -5.91 17.62
CA ASP A 151 4.02 -6.57 18.62
C ASP A 151 3.95 -5.85 19.99
N GLN A 152 2.73 -5.78 20.52
CA GLN A 152 2.39 -5.39 21.88
C GLN A 152 3.03 -6.30 22.94
N VAL A 153 3.73 -7.36 22.54
CA VAL A 153 4.50 -8.24 23.42
C VAL A 153 5.57 -7.43 24.18
N HIS A 154 6.16 -6.40 23.56
CA HIS A 154 7.16 -5.55 24.21
C HIS A 154 6.56 -4.34 24.96
N MET A 155 5.31 -3.97 24.72
CA MET A 155 4.72 -2.78 25.33
C MET A 155 4.58 -2.92 26.85
N ARG A 156 4.29 -4.13 27.36
CA ARG A 156 4.30 -4.40 28.81
C ARG A 156 5.68 -4.14 29.43
N PHE A 157 6.76 -4.59 28.79
CA PHE A 157 8.13 -4.39 29.25
C PHE A 157 8.60 -2.93 29.15
N ILE A 158 8.07 -2.14 28.21
CA ILE A 158 8.34 -0.69 28.12
C ILE A 158 7.64 0.06 29.26
N MET A 159 6.38 -0.30 29.58
CA MET A 159 5.65 0.30 30.71
C MET A 159 6.30 -0.05 32.06
N GLU A 160 6.74 -1.30 32.25
CA GLU A 160 7.46 -1.73 33.47
C GLU A 160 8.81 -1.01 33.70
N ARG A 161 9.43 -0.46 32.65
CA ARG A 161 10.69 0.30 32.76
C ARG A 161 10.48 1.80 32.92
N LEU A 162 9.28 2.31 32.66
CA LEU A 162 8.91 3.71 32.90
C LEU A 162 8.32 3.91 34.31
N ASP A 163 7.84 2.84 34.95
CA ASP A 163 7.38 2.83 36.35
C ASP A 163 8.51 2.59 37.38
N ARG A 164 9.79 2.63 36.96
CA ARG A 164 10.98 2.60 37.81
C ARG A 164 11.79 3.87 37.66
#